data_AF-A0A177Y143-F1
#
_entry.id   AF-A0A177Y143-F1
#
_cell.length_a   1.000
_cell.length_b   1.000
_cell.length_c   1.000
_cell.angle_alpha   90.00
_cell.angle_beta   90.00
_cell.angle_gamma   90.00
#
_symmetry.space_group_name_H-M   'P 1'
#
loop_
_entity.id
_entity.type
_entity.pdbx_description
1 polymer ?
#
loop_
_entity_poly.entity_id
_entity_poly.type
_entity_poly.pdbx_seq_one_letter_code
_entity_poly.pdbx_strand_id
1 'polypeptide(L)'
;MKLKALLVSALSVLTLSACQTLSPEVPTPTASKETINEAQKALAEWDGFKVSDDGIISTQESLPSGYYWLTSTVKTWGRKVSCDNLRYFVEKGMVVSIHFKGPRGRYDAYDEQRCLEEDQYL
;
A
#
# COMPACT_ATOMS: atom_id res chain seq x y z
N MET A 1 29.28 -40.05 -50.63
CA MET A 1 29.76 -39.13 -49.59
C MET A 1 28.54 -38.41 -49.03
N LYS A 2 27.94 -38.83 -47.90
CA LYS A 2 28.28 -38.54 -46.48
C LYS A 2 28.40 -37.05 -46.13
N LEU A 3 27.52 -36.63 -45.20
CA LEU A 3 27.61 -35.52 -44.22
C LEU A 3 27.40 -34.10 -44.81
N LYS A 4 26.72 -33.12 -44.17
CA LYS A 4 26.32 -32.78 -42.79
C LYS A 4 25.20 -31.70 -42.92
N ALA A 5 24.09 -31.79 -42.20
CA ALA A 5 23.83 -31.22 -40.86
C ALA A 5 23.43 -29.72 -40.84
N LEU A 6 22.43 -29.43 -39.99
CA LEU A 6 22.15 -28.18 -39.26
C LEU A 6 21.25 -27.12 -39.93
N LEU A 7 20.10 -26.85 -39.31
CA LEU A 7 19.81 -25.62 -38.52
C LEU A 7 18.29 -25.56 -38.19
N VAL A 8 17.92 -25.76 -36.93
CA VAL A 8 17.48 -24.70 -35.98
C VAL A 8 16.04 -24.24 -36.21
N SER A 9 15.13 -24.70 -35.34
CA SER A 9 14.03 -23.85 -34.87
C SER A 9 14.03 -23.90 -33.35
N ALA A 10 14.55 -22.82 -32.75
CA ALA A 10 14.48 -22.59 -31.33
C ALA A 10 13.03 -22.20 -30.99
N LEU A 11 12.29 -23.10 -30.34
CA LEU A 11 11.06 -22.75 -29.65
C LEU A 11 11.47 -22.02 -28.37
N SER A 12 11.48 -20.69 -28.43
CA SER A 12 11.65 -19.82 -27.27
C SER A 12 10.47 -20.03 -26.32
N VAL A 13 10.70 -20.79 -25.26
CA VAL A 13 9.77 -20.88 -24.14
C VAL A 13 9.75 -19.51 -23.46
N LEU A 14 8.67 -18.76 -23.66
CA LEU A 14 8.35 -17.59 -22.85
C LEU A 14 7.95 -18.08 -21.46
N THR A 15 8.94 -18.41 -20.63
CA THR A 15 8.72 -18.50 -19.19
C THR A 15 8.51 -17.08 -18.70
N LEU A 16 7.25 -16.64 -18.58
CA LEU A 16 6.92 -15.51 -17.70
C LEU A 16 7.29 -15.93 -16.28
N SER A 17 8.55 -15.70 -15.90
CA SER A 17 8.98 -15.72 -14.51
C SER A 17 8.49 -14.44 -13.84
N ALA A 18 7.17 -14.28 -13.70
CA ALA A 18 6.59 -13.25 -12.86
C ALA A 18 6.60 -13.73 -11.40
N CYS A 19 7.79 -14.00 -10.86
CA CYS A 19 8.02 -13.97 -9.43
C CYS A 19 8.62 -12.60 -9.12
N GLN A 20 7.84 -11.54 -9.30
CA GLN A 20 8.13 -10.31 -8.60
C GLN A 20 7.59 -10.50 -7.19
N THR A 21 8.50 -10.65 -6.24
CA THR A 21 8.23 -10.51 -4.81
C THR A 21 7.76 -9.07 -4.60
N LEU A 22 6.46 -8.81 -4.84
CA LEU A 22 5.83 -7.53 -4.57
C LEU A 22 5.72 -7.41 -3.04
N SER A 23 6.77 -6.90 -2.39
CA SER A 23 6.48 -6.05 -1.23
C SER A 23 5.65 -4.90 -1.78
N PRO A 24 4.44 -4.62 -1.26
CA PRO A 24 3.67 -3.48 -1.73
C PRO A 24 4.53 -2.23 -1.52
N GLU A 25 5.04 -1.69 -2.62
CA GLU A 25 5.76 -0.44 -2.62
C GLU A 25 4.78 0.64 -2.15
N VAL A 26 5.19 1.43 -1.17
CA VAL A 26 4.34 2.54 -0.70
C VAL A 26 4.24 3.52 -1.87
N PRO A 27 3.02 3.86 -2.34
CA PRO A 27 2.86 4.80 -3.44
C PRO A 27 3.54 6.13 -3.12
N THR A 28 4.10 6.78 -4.14
CA THR A 28 4.71 8.10 -3.97
C THR A 28 3.61 9.15 -3.83
N PRO A 29 3.57 9.93 -2.72
CA PRO A 29 2.58 10.99 -2.58
C PRO A 29 2.77 12.09 -3.63
N THR A 30 1.66 12.69 -4.04
CA THR A 30 1.60 13.79 -5.01
C THR A 30 1.09 15.09 -4.39
N ALA A 31 0.83 15.09 -3.08
CA ALA A 31 0.30 16.21 -2.35
C ALA A 31 1.17 17.46 -2.43
N SER A 32 0.50 18.62 -2.46
CA SER A 32 1.18 19.91 -2.37
C SER A 32 1.71 20.14 -0.95
N LYS A 33 2.73 21.01 -0.82
CA LYS A 33 3.23 21.45 0.50
C LYS A 33 2.13 22.07 1.37
N GLU A 34 1.16 22.73 0.76
CA GLU A 34 0.02 23.32 1.49
C GLU A 34 -0.83 22.22 2.14
N THR A 35 -1.18 21.17 1.38
CA THR A 35 -1.90 20.00 1.90
C THR A 35 -1.11 19.29 2.99
N ILE A 36 0.21 19.12 2.82
CA ILE A 36 1.07 18.47 3.82
C ILE A 36 1.06 19.27 5.13
N ASN A 37 1.23 20.58 5.05
CA ASN A 37 1.19 21.46 6.22
C ASN A 37 -0.19 21.47 6.90
N GLU A 38 -1.28 21.40 6.12
CA GLU A 38 -2.64 21.27 6.63
C GLU A 38 -2.80 19.95 7.39
N ALA A 39 -2.37 18.82 6.82
CA ALA A 39 -2.41 17.51 7.44
C ALA A 39 -1.59 17.46 8.74
N GLN A 40 -0.37 18.02 8.72
CA GLN A 40 0.49 18.13 9.90
C GLN A 40 -0.22 18.87 11.04
N LYS A 41 -0.90 19.98 10.76
CA LYS A 41 -1.65 20.74 11.77
C LYS A 41 -2.89 19.99 12.24
N ALA A 42 -3.68 19.45 11.32
CA ALA A 42 -4.94 18.77 11.63
C ALA A 42 -4.74 17.50 12.46
N LEU A 43 -3.63 16.79 12.25
CA LEU A 43 -3.32 15.53 12.92
C LEU A 43 -2.35 15.68 14.10
N ALA A 44 -1.86 16.89 14.39
CA ALA A 44 -0.89 17.13 15.47
C ALA A 44 -1.38 16.74 16.86
N GLU A 45 -2.68 16.89 17.12
CA GLU A 45 -3.30 16.59 18.43
C GLU A 45 -3.75 15.13 18.56
N TRP A 46 -3.66 14.34 17.47
CA TRP A 46 -4.12 12.96 17.44
C TRP A 46 -2.96 12.01 17.71
N ASP A 47 -2.93 11.48 18.92
CA ASP A 47 -1.99 10.42 19.28
C ASP A 47 -2.11 9.24 18.30
N GLY A 48 -0.97 8.82 17.74
CA GLY A 48 -0.89 7.69 16.82
C GLY A 48 -0.75 8.06 15.35
N PHE A 49 -0.96 9.31 14.96
CA PHE A 49 -0.68 9.78 13.60
C PHE A 49 0.64 10.54 13.51
N LYS A 50 1.38 10.34 12.42
CA LYS A 50 2.56 11.12 12.06
C LYS A 50 2.46 11.51 10.60
N VAL A 51 2.72 12.77 10.29
CA VAL A 51 2.71 13.27 8.91
C VAL A 51 4.11 13.67 8.53
N SER A 52 4.67 13.00 7.53
CA SER A 52 6.01 13.29 7.00
C SER A 52 6.00 14.45 6.02
N ASP A 53 7.17 15.03 5.79
CA ASP A 53 7.35 16.18 4.88
C ASP A 53 7.16 15.83 3.39
N ASP A 54 7.17 14.54 3.04
CA ASP A 54 6.90 14.02 1.71
C ASP A 54 5.43 13.61 1.50
N GLY A 55 4.56 13.79 2.50
CA GLY A 55 3.11 13.59 2.35
C GLY A 55 2.58 12.19 2.71
N ILE A 56 3.30 11.46 3.57
CA ILE A 56 2.83 10.18 4.12
C ILE A 56 2.24 10.42 5.51
N ILE A 57 0.99 9.99 5.69
CA ILE A 57 0.32 9.91 6.99
C ILE A 57 0.52 8.50 7.53
N SER A 58 1.35 8.34 8.55
CA SER A 58 1.68 7.04 9.16
C SER A 58 0.91 6.83 10.45
N THR A 59 0.36 5.63 10.63
CA THR A 59 -0.22 5.16 11.89
C THR A 59 0.11 3.69 12.16
N GLN A 60 -0.02 3.27 13.41
CA GLN A 60 0.30 1.93 13.86
C GLN A 60 -0.79 1.37 14.77
N GLU A 61 -1.17 0.13 14.49
CA GLU A 61 -2.10 -0.65 15.30
C GLU A 61 -1.40 -1.88 15.86
N SER A 62 -1.70 -2.25 17.11
CA SER A 62 -1.10 -3.42 17.76
C SER A 62 -2.16 -4.27 18.44
N LEU A 63 -1.99 -5.59 18.39
CA LEU A 63 -2.82 -6.52 19.15
C LEU A 63 -2.16 -6.92 20.47
N PRO A 64 -2.97 -7.25 21.50
CA PRO A 64 -2.46 -7.90 22.70
C PRO A 64 -1.80 -9.24 22.39
N SER A 65 -0.96 -9.72 23.32
CA SER A 65 -0.34 -11.04 23.22
C SER A 65 -1.39 -12.15 23.10
N GLY A 66 -1.12 -13.17 22.30
CA GLY A 66 -2.02 -14.30 22.05
C GLY A 66 -3.06 -14.08 20.94
N TYR A 67 -3.15 -12.88 20.38
CA TYR A 67 -4.03 -12.55 19.25
C TYR A 67 -3.25 -12.46 17.93
N TYR A 68 -3.97 -12.57 16.82
CA TYR A 68 -3.43 -12.42 15.47
C TYR A 68 -4.39 -11.63 14.59
N TRP A 69 -3.83 -10.99 13.56
CA TRP A 69 -4.62 -10.20 12.61
C TRP A 69 -5.37 -11.10 11.63
N LEU A 70 -6.68 -10.83 11.48
CA LEU A 70 -7.47 -11.37 10.38
C LEU A 70 -7.36 -10.45 9.17
N THR A 71 -7.18 -11.04 7.98
CA THR A 71 -7.04 -10.29 6.73
C THR A 71 -8.22 -9.34 6.49
N SER A 72 -9.45 -9.79 6.76
CA SER A 72 -10.67 -8.99 6.65
C SER A 72 -10.66 -7.81 7.60
N THR A 73 -10.33 -8.02 8.88
CA THR A 73 -10.23 -6.93 9.87
C THR A 73 -9.21 -5.88 9.45
N VAL A 74 -8.03 -6.30 8.99
CA VAL A 74 -7.00 -5.38 8.52
C VAL A 74 -7.50 -4.55 7.33
N LYS A 75 -8.16 -5.18 6.34
CA LYS A 75 -8.72 -4.48 5.18
C LYS A 75 -9.81 -3.49 5.58
N THR A 76 -10.78 -3.93 6.39
CA THR A 76 -11.88 -3.09 6.85
C THR A 76 -11.38 -1.89 7.67
N TRP A 77 -10.44 -2.12 8.60
CA TRP A 77 -9.85 -1.04 9.39
C TRP A 77 -9.05 -0.08 8.52
N GLY A 78 -8.19 -0.61 7.64
CA GLY A 78 -7.39 0.21 6.77
C GLY A 78 -8.23 1.07 5.82
N ARG A 79 -9.29 0.52 5.22
CA ARG A 79 -10.25 1.29 4.42
C ARG A 79 -10.90 2.39 5.27
N LYS A 80 -11.40 2.05 6.46
CA LYS A 80 -12.10 3.02 7.33
C LYS A 80 -11.19 4.20 7.71
N VAL A 81 -9.96 3.92 8.12
CA VAL A 81 -9.01 4.98 8.51
C VAL A 81 -8.63 5.82 7.29
N SER A 82 -8.22 5.18 6.20
CA SER A 82 -7.64 5.90 5.05
C SER A 82 -8.70 6.50 4.14
N CYS A 83 -9.69 5.71 3.75
CA CYS A 83 -10.65 6.01 2.71
C CYS A 83 -11.98 6.58 3.23
N ASP A 84 -12.24 6.55 4.53
CA ASP A 84 -13.37 7.31 5.11
C ASP A 84 -12.86 8.49 5.91
N ASN A 85 -12.07 8.25 6.96
CA ASN A 85 -11.70 9.31 7.90
C ASN A 85 -10.66 10.29 7.31
N LEU A 86 -9.71 9.81 6.52
CA LEU A 86 -8.63 10.61 5.94
C LEU A 86 -8.81 10.88 4.44
N ARG A 87 -10.00 10.60 3.89
CA ARG A 87 -10.30 10.71 2.45
C ARG A 87 -9.89 12.06 1.87
N TYR A 88 -10.18 13.15 2.58
CA TYR A 88 -9.84 14.51 2.15
C TYR A 88 -8.35 14.68 1.82
N PHE A 89 -7.46 14.11 2.64
CA PHE A 89 -6.02 14.20 2.42
C PHE A 89 -5.57 13.26 1.30
N VAL A 90 -6.16 12.07 1.25
CA VAL A 90 -5.88 11.05 0.22
C VAL A 90 -6.25 11.53 -1.18
N GLU A 91 -7.44 12.12 -1.36
CA GLU A 91 -7.88 12.75 -2.63
C GLU A 91 -6.99 13.94 -3.04
N LYS A 92 -6.25 14.51 -2.09
CA LYS A 92 -5.29 15.58 -2.34
C LYS A 92 -3.86 15.06 -2.55
N GLY A 93 -3.71 13.76 -2.78
CA GLY A 93 -2.43 13.14 -3.13
C GLY A 93 -1.57 12.74 -1.94
N MET A 94 -2.10 12.74 -0.71
CA MET A 94 -1.40 12.17 0.44
C MET A 94 -1.55 10.64 0.43
N VAL A 95 -0.63 9.93 1.06
CA VAL A 95 -0.70 8.46 1.20
C VAL A 95 -0.80 8.10 2.67
N VAL A 96 -1.76 7.25 3.03
CA VAL A 96 -1.90 6.74 4.40
C VAL A 96 -1.22 5.39 4.51
N SER A 97 -0.22 5.28 5.38
CA SER A 97 0.51 4.06 5.68
C SER A 97 0.13 3.54 7.06
N ILE A 98 -0.32 2.29 7.14
CA ILE A 98 -0.75 1.66 8.38
C ILE A 98 0.10 0.42 8.63
N HIS A 99 0.76 0.40 9.79
CA HIS A 99 1.46 -0.77 10.27
C HIS A 99 0.61 -1.53 11.28
N PHE A 100 0.12 -2.70 10.88
CA PHE A 100 -0.54 -3.65 11.78
C PHE A 100 0.52 -4.54 12.42
N LYS A 101 0.90 -4.25 13.67
CA LYS A 101 1.97 -4.96 14.39
C LYS A 101 1.43 -6.21 15.08
N GLY A 102 2.18 -7.31 14.99
CA GLY A 102 1.88 -8.58 15.63
C GLY A 102 1.74 -9.74 14.65
N PRO A 103 1.36 -10.94 15.11
CA PRO A 103 1.21 -12.11 14.26
C PRO A 103 0.23 -11.86 13.11
N ARG A 104 0.66 -12.19 11.88
CA ARG A 104 -0.08 -11.96 10.62
C ARG A 104 -0.36 -10.48 10.31
N GLY A 105 0.33 -9.59 11.01
CA GLY A 105 0.38 -8.17 10.73
C GLY A 105 1.05 -7.87 9.39
N ARG A 106 0.82 -6.67 8.87
CA ARG A 106 1.35 -6.22 7.58
C ARG A 106 1.39 -4.70 7.52
N TYR A 107 2.04 -4.19 6.48
CA TYR A 107 1.99 -2.79 6.09
C TYR A 107 1.00 -2.65 4.94
N ASP A 108 0.03 -1.76 5.10
CA ASP A 108 -0.89 -1.38 4.03
C ASP A 108 -0.72 0.12 3.77
N ALA A 109 -0.58 0.49 2.50
CA ALA A 109 -0.60 1.88 2.05
C ALA A 109 -1.86 2.15 1.22
N TYR A 110 -2.47 3.31 1.42
CA TYR A 110 -3.68 3.74 0.76
C TYR A 110 -3.45 5.10 0.12
N ASP A 111 -3.51 5.13 -1.20
CA ASP A 111 -3.58 6.32 -2.03
C ASP A 111 -5.00 6.46 -2.60
N GLU A 112 -5.23 7.51 -3.38
CA GLU A 112 -6.52 7.78 -4.01
C GLU A 112 -7.00 6.60 -4.85
N GLN A 113 -6.12 6.02 -5.67
CA GLN A 113 -6.47 4.90 -6.54
C GLN A 113 -6.99 3.72 -5.72
N ARG A 114 -6.27 3.30 -4.68
CA ARG A 114 -6.71 2.19 -3.83
C ARG A 114 -8.05 2.48 -3.18
N CYS A 115 -8.27 3.72 -2.72
CA CYS A 115 -9.56 4.06 -2.11
C CYS A 115 -10.72 4.02 -3.11
N LEU A 116 -10.50 4.43 -4.37
CA LEU A 116 -11.49 4.28 -5.45
C LEU A 116 -11.78 2.81 -5.78
N GLU A 117 -10.77 1.94 -5.75
CA GLU A 117 -10.95 0.50 -5.94
C GLU A 117 -11.76 -0.12 -4.80
N GLU A 118 -11.51 0.27 -3.55
CA GLU A 118 -12.23 -0.24 -2.37
C GLU A 118 -13.69 0.24 -2.32
N ASP A 119 -14.02 1.40 -2.90
CA ASP A 119 -15.40 1.90 -2.99
C ASP A 119 -16.28 1.08 -3.92
N GLN A 120 -15.70 0.29 -4.84
CA GLN A 120 -16.45 -0.62 -5.72
C GLN A 120 -17.11 -1.80 -5.00
N TYR A 121 -16.74 -2.02 -3.72
CA TYR A 121 -17.23 -3.12 -2.90
C TYR A 121 -18.24 -2.67 -1.81
N LEU A 122 -18.68 -1.42 -1.87
CA LEU A 122 -19.76 -0.85 -1.05
C LEU A 122 -21.12 -0.96 -1.75
#